data_AF-A0A4Q6EEE0-F1
#
_entry.id   AF-A0A4Q6EEE0-F1
#
_cell.length_a   1.000
_cell.length_b   1.000
_cell.length_c   1.000
_cell.angle_alpha   90.00
_cell.angle_beta   90.00
_cell.angle_gamma   90.00
#
_symmetry.space_group_name_H-M   'P 1'
#
loop_
_entity.id
_entity.type
_entity.pdbx_description
1 polymer ?
#
loop_
_entity_poly.entity_id
_entity_poly.type
_entity_poly.pdbx_seq_one_letter_code
_entity_poly.pdbx_strand_id
1 'polypeptide(L)'
;MPNKIILTTSESRQIINMGGPYIGNLLLNNKQIAKDCLADNYIYVEQTQKIYFVRYHDTTGMMNGVFFTINFYSIKEDKIFEYEKRFKYLYIKQIVENKLEIYHAFHDQIAKYKALFDLSNEQYNSVSPDL
;
A
#
# COMPACT_ATOMS: atom_id res chain seq x y z
N MET A 1 -27.11 2.11 -9.92
CA MET A 1 -26.37 1.01 -9.26
C MET A 1 -25.05 1.60 -8.80
N PRO A 2 -24.60 1.41 -7.54
CA PRO A 2 -23.25 1.82 -7.17
C PRO A 2 -22.26 1.06 -8.05
N ASN A 3 -21.37 1.77 -8.74
CA ASN A 3 -20.33 1.16 -9.55
C ASN A 3 -19.49 0.26 -8.64
N LYS A 4 -19.56 -1.05 -8.85
CA LYS A 4 -18.76 -2.02 -8.09
C LYS A 4 -17.29 -1.73 -8.36
N ILE A 5 -16.54 -1.34 -7.33
CA ILE A 5 -15.09 -1.19 -7.40
C ILE A 5 -14.47 -2.58 -7.39
N ILE A 6 -13.64 -2.85 -8.40
CA ILE A 6 -12.88 -4.08 -8.53
C ILE A 6 -11.40 -3.70 -8.41
N LEU A 7 -10.74 -4.25 -7.40
CA LEU A 7 -9.30 -4.13 -7.19
C LEU A 7 -8.65 -5.47 -7.49
N THR A 8 -7.61 -5.44 -8.32
CA THR A 8 -6.80 -6.61 -8.68
C THR A 8 -5.33 -6.23 -8.77
N THR A 9 -4.47 -7.25 -8.76
CA THR A 9 -3.02 -7.10 -8.97
C THR A 9 -2.64 -7.81 -10.28
N SER A 10 -1.81 -7.18 -11.12
CA SER A 10 -1.24 -7.81 -12.32
C SER A 10 0.29 -7.79 -12.32
N GLU A 11 0.91 -8.57 -13.21
CA GLU A 11 2.38 -8.62 -13.38
C GLU A 11 3.13 -8.95 -12.08
N SER A 12 2.51 -9.81 -11.26
CA SER A 12 3.03 -10.13 -9.93
C SER A 12 4.39 -10.81 -9.99
N ARG A 13 5.35 -10.30 -9.21
CA ARG A 13 6.69 -10.87 -9.02
C ARG A 13 7.03 -10.99 -7.54
N GLN A 14 7.82 -12.00 -7.19
CA GLN A 14 8.35 -12.14 -5.83
C GLN A 14 9.57 -11.25 -5.64
N ILE A 15 9.63 -10.53 -4.51
CA ILE A 15 10.76 -9.62 -4.18
C ILE A 15 11.73 -10.19 -3.15
N ILE A 16 11.37 -11.26 -2.44
CA ILE A 16 12.23 -11.87 -1.40
C ILE A 16 12.18 -13.39 -1.52
N ASN A 17 13.35 -14.01 -1.72
CA ASN A 17 13.55 -15.46 -1.97
C ASN A 17 13.37 -16.34 -0.71
N MET A 18 12.24 -16.28 0.01
CA MET A 18 11.87 -17.27 1.05
C MET A 18 10.35 -17.21 1.34
N GLY A 19 9.52 -17.35 0.30
CA GLY A 19 8.08 -17.15 0.45
C GLY A 19 7.70 -15.70 0.77
N GLY A 20 8.58 -14.76 0.43
CA GLY A 20 8.36 -13.34 0.60
C GLY A 20 7.21 -12.83 -0.25
N PRO A 21 6.73 -11.62 0.02
CA PRO A 21 5.50 -11.14 -0.57
C PRO A 21 5.67 -10.95 -2.09
N TYR A 22 4.54 -11.05 -2.77
CA TYR A 22 4.44 -10.69 -4.16
C TYR A 22 4.11 -9.20 -4.27
N ILE A 23 4.67 -8.56 -5.28
CA ILE A 23 4.30 -7.21 -5.67
C ILE A 23 3.87 -7.19 -7.13
N GLY A 24 3.00 -6.25 -7.50
CA GLY A 24 2.56 -6.06 -8.87
C GLY A 24 1.85 -4.74 -9.06
N ASN A 25 1.20 -4.58 -10.21
CA ASN A 25 0.49 -3.36 -10.55
C ASN A 25 -0.92 -3.41 -9.94
N LEU A 26 -1.30 -2.38 -9.19
CA LEU A 26 -2.63 -2.25 -8.64
C LEU A 26 -3.57 -1.68 -9.71
N LEU A 27 -4.65 -2.41 -9.99
CA LEU A 27 -5.66 -2.05 -10.97
C LEU A 27 -6.97 -1.69 -10.26
N LEU A 28 -7.56 -0.55 -10.62
CA LEU A 28 -8.91 -0.14 -10.26
C LEU A 28 -9.79 -0.25 -11.51
N ASN A 29 -10.76 -1.17 -11.51
CA ASN A 29 -11.64 -1.41 -12.66
C ASN A 29 -10.85 -1.61 -13.97
N ASN A 30 -9.78 -2.41 -13.92
CA ASN A 30 -8.81 -2.66 -15.01
C ASN A 30 -7.95 -1.45 -15.44
N LYS A 31 -8.11 -0.26 -14.85
CA LYS A 31 -7.18 0.87 -15.01
C LYS A 31 -6.04 0.69 -14.01
N GLN A 32 -4.80 0.66 -14.49
CA GLN A 32 -3.64 0.71 -13.61
C GLN A 32 -3.60 2.04 -12.86
N ILE A 33 -3.49 1.97 -11.53
CA ILE A 33 -3.40 3.15 -10.66
C ILE A 33 -2.07 3.23 -9.92
N ALA A 34 -1.31 2.14 -9.81
CA ALA A 34 0.02 2.14 -9.16
C ALA A 34 0.85 0.92 -9.58
N LYS A 35 2.18 1.06 -9.56
CA LYS A 35 3.16 -0.03 -9.71
C LYS A 35 3.76 -0.46 -8.37
N ASP A 36 4.38 -1.64 -8.39
CA ASP A 36 5.16 -2.22 -7.30
C ASP A 36 4.40 -2.24 -5.96
N CYS A 37 3.09 -2.52 -6.02
CA CYS A 37 2.22 -2.62 -4.87
C CYS A 37 2.26 -4.04 -4.30
N LEU A 38 2.24 -4.16 -2.98
CA LEU A 38 2.09 -5.43 -2.30
C LEU A 38 0.76 -6.09 -2.72
N ALA A 39 0.86 -7.29 -3.30
CA ALA A 39 -0.29 -8.02 -3.81
C ALA A 39 -1.27 -8.32 -2.66
N ASP A 40 -2.57 -8.16 -2.95
CA ASP A 40 -3.69 -8.40 -2.03
C ASP A 40 -3.60 -7.60 -0.71
N ASN A 41 -2.81 -6.52 -0.66
CA ASN A 41 -2.70 -5.66 0.52
C ASN A 41 -3.12 -4.22 0.24
N TYR A 42 -4.43 -4.05 0.14
CA TYR A 42 -5.09 -2.77 -0.07
C TYR A 42 -6.40 -2.67 0.71
N ILE A 43 -6.81 -1.44 1.04
CA ILE A 43 -8.05 -1.15 1.76
C ILE A 43 -8.77 -0.01 1.02
N TYR A 44 -10.00 -0.27 0.59
CA TYR A 44 -10.86 0.76 0.04
C TYR A 44 -11.77 1.37 1.12
N VAL A 45 -11.79 2.70 1.21
CA VAL A 45 -12.64 3.47 2.12
C VAL A 45 -13.64 4.28 1.31
N GLU A 46 -14.89 3.83 1.32
CA GLU A 46 -15.96 4.41 0.51
C GLU A 46 -16.28 5.87 0.88
N GLN A 47 -16.29 6.20 2.17
CA GLN A 47 -16.66 7.53 2.65
C GLN A 47 -15.68 8.60 2.15
N THR A 48 -14.40 8.25 2.06
CA THR A 48 -13.35 9.17 1.61
C THR A 48 -12.98 8.99 0.15
N GLN A 49 -13.48 7.94 -0.51
CA GLN A 49 -13.10 7.55 -1.89
C GLN A 49 -11.58 7.36 -2.03
N LYS A 50 -10.96 6.73 -1.02
CA LYS A 50 -9.52 6.46 -0.97
C LYS A 50 -9.23 4.97 -1.01
N ILE A 51 -8.17 4.60 -1.71
CA ILE A 51 -7.64 3.24 -1.73
C ILE A 51 -6.25 3.29 -1.10
N TYR A 52 -6.11 2.75 0.10
CA TYR A 52 -4.82 2.61 0.78
C TYR A 52 -4.13 1.34 0.30
N PHE A 53 -2.82 1.39 0.10
CA PHE A 53 -2.02 0.25 -0.33
C PHE A 53 -0.57 0.38 0.14
N VAL A 54 0.16 -0.73 0.13
CA VAL A 54 1.59 -0.76 0.42
C VAL A 54 2.38 -0.76 -0.88
N ARG A 55 3.34 0.15 -1.03
CA ARG A 55 4.26 0.20 -2.18
C ARG A 55 5.65 -0.26 -1.76
N TYR A 56 6.29 -1.02 -2.62
CA TYR A 56 7.68 -1.44 -2.54
C TYR A 56 8.59 -0.44 -3.26
N HIS A 57 9.73 -0.18 -2.66
CA HIS A 57 10.79 0.67 -3.23
C HIS A 57 12.11 -0.07 -3.20
N ASP A 58 12.86 0.03 -4.30
CA ASP A 58 14.22 -0.51 -4.42
C ASP A 58 15.16 0.56 -4.97
N THR A 59 15.92 1.18 -4.08
CA THR A 59 17.01 2.06 -4.48
C THR A 59 18.25 1.21 -4.71
N THR A 60 18.43 0.75 -5.95
CA THR A 60 19.59 -0.07 -6.37
C THR A 60 20.92 0.45 -5.78
N GLY A 61 21.59 -0.38 -4.96
CA GLY A 61 22.95 -0.09 -4.47
C GLY A 61 23.42 -0.78 -3.18
N MET A 62 22.57 -1.03 -2.19
CA MET A 62 22.96 -1.68 -0.93
C MET A 62 21.78 -2.45 -0.30
N MET A 63 22.05 -3.46 0.54
CA MET A 63 21.02 -4.21 1.30
C MET A 63 20.11 -3.33 2.20
N ASN A 64 20.41 -2.03 2.34
CA ASN A 64 19.60 -1.01 3.03
C ASN A 64 18.71 -0.17 2.07
N GLY A 65 18.66 -0.49 0.78
CA GLY A 65 17.93 0.27 -0.25
C GLY A 65 16.48 -0.13 -0.47
N VAL A 66 16.01 -1.20 0.19
CA VAL A 66 14.63 -1.69 0.08
C VAL A 66 13.78 -1.21 1.25
N PHE A 67 12.64 -0.61 0.95
CA PHE A 67 11.67 -0.21 1.96
C PHE A 67 10.25 -0.21 1.40
N PHE A 68 9.29 -0.10 2.30
CA PHE A 68 7.87 -0.03 2.00
C PHE A 68 7.29 1.28 2.52
N THR A 69 6.31 1.82 1.81
CA THR A 69 5.55 3.00 2.24
C THR A 69 4.06 2.71 2.25
N ILE A 70 3.32 3.41 3.11
CA ILE A 70 1.86 3.47 3.04
C ILE A 70 1.52 4.54 2.00
N ASN A 71 0.60 4.22 1.10
CA ASN A 71 0.16 5.11 0.04
C ASN A 71 -1.36 5.15 0.03
N PHE A 72 -1.93 6.20 -0.55
CA PHE A 72 -3.32 6.18 -0.96
C PHE A 72 -3.53 6.79 -2.34
N TYR A 73 -4.42 6.17 -3.11
CA TYR A 73 -4.96 6.75 -4.32
C TYR A 73 -6.31 7.41 -3.99
N SER A 74 -6.43 8.70 -4.31
CA SER A 74 -7.67 9.48 -4.19
C SER A 74 -8.45 9.37 -5.50
N ILE A 75 -9.57 8.64 -5.49
CA ILE A 75 -10.43 8.50 -6.68
C ILE A 75 -10.96 9.86 -7.13
N LYS A 76 -11.25 10.75 -6.18
CA LYS A 76 -11.77 12.10 -6.45
C LYS A 76 -10.75 12.98 -7.18
N GLU A 77 -9.46 12.80 -6.88
CA GLU A 77 -8.40 13.65 -7.41
C GLU A 77 -7.62 12.99 -8.56
N ASP A 78 -7.84 11.69 -8.82
CA ASP A 78 -7.06 10.85 -9.74
C ASP A 78 -5.55 10.98 -9.46
N LYS A 79 -5.18 10.95 -8.18
CA LYS A 79 -3.81 11.17 -7.69
C LYS A 79 -3.40 10.17 -6.63
N ILE A 80 -2.11 9.89 -6.58
CA ILE A 80 -1.48 9.09 -5.53
C ILE A 80 -0.76 10.02 -4.56
N PHE A 81 -0.86 9.64 -3.29
CA PHE A 81 -0.12 10.25 -2.21
C PHE A 81 0.67 9.18 -1.47
N GLU A 82 1.91 9.50 -1.13
CA GLU A 82 2.80 8.64 -0.38
C GLU A 82 3.07 9.25 0.99
N TYR A 83 2.87 8.48 2.06
CA TYR A 83 3.31 8.86 3.40
C TYR A 83 4.83 8.72 3.51
N GLU A 84 5.48 9.69 4.15
CA GLU A 84 6.95 9.78 4.19
C GLU A 84 7.61 8.65 5.00
N LYS A 85 6.86 8.04 5.91
CA LYS A 85 7.37 6.99 6.80
C LYS A 85 7.70 5.72 6.03
N ARG A 86 8.95 5.28 6.20
CA ARG A 86 9.49 4.06 5.58
C ARG A 86 9.44 2.88 6.54
N PHE A 87 9.14 1.72 6.01
CA PHE A 87 9.03 0.46 6.74
C PHE A 87 9.94 -0.60 6.13
N LYS A 88 10.55 -1.43 6.98
CA LYS A 88 11.31 -2.60 6.51
C LYS A 88 10.39 -3.73 6.03
N TYR A 89 9.30 -3.93 6.76
CA TYR A 89 8.24 -4.90 6.48
C TYR A 89 6.92 -4.24 6.86
N LEU A 90 5.89 -4.42 6.04
CA LEU A 90 4.61 -3.76 6.24
C LEU A 90 3.45 -4.57 5.68
N TYR A 91 2.38 -4.64 6.46
CA TYR A 91 1.08 -5.13 6.06
C TYR A 91 0.01 -4.22 6.66
N ILE A 92 -0.94 -3.76 5.85
CA ILE A 92 -2.07 -2.95 6.31
C ILE A 92 -3.31 -3.84 6.49
N LYS A 93 -4.05 -3.70 7.59
CA LYS A 93 -5.20 -4.57 7.90
C LYS A 93 -6.55 -3.92 7.70
N GLN A 94 -6.76 -2.78 8.37
CA GLN A 94 -8.04 -2.07 8.38
C GLN A 94 -7.86 -0.64 8.90
N ILE A 95 -8.87 0.20 8.74
CA ILE A 95 -8.91 1.54 9.33
C ILE A 95 -9.88 1.56 10.51
N VAL A 96 -9.42 2.05 11.65
CA VAL A 96 -10.19 2.22 12.89
C VAL A 96 -9.97 3.63 13.38
N GLU A 97 -11.04 4.42 13.49
CA GLU A 97 -10.98 5.79 14.05
C GLU A 97 -9.87 6.67 13.41
N ASN A 98 -9.80 6.67 12.08
CA ASN A 98 -8.79 7.41 11.30
C ASN A 98 -7.34 6.98 11.55
N LYS A 99 -7.14 5.80 12.15
CA LYS A 99 -5.84 5.14 12.25
C LYS A 99 -5.82 3.91 11.39
N LEU A 100 -4.73 3.69 10.69
CA LEU A 100 -4.49 2.48 9.93
C LEU A 100 -3.86 1.44 10.86
N GLU A 101 -4.53 0.30 11.02
CA GLU A 101 -3.95 -0.85 11.69
C GLU A 101 -2.91 -1.48 10.77
N ILE A 102 -1.66 -1.50 11.24
CA ILE A 102 -0.51 -2.01 10.49
C ILE A 102 0.21 -3.10 11.27
N TYR A 103 0.96 -3.92 10.53
CA TYR A 103 1.86 -4.92 11.07
C TYR A 103 3.26 -4.69 10.51
N HIS A 104 4.26 -4.70 11.38
CA HIS A 104 5.69 -4.68 11.01
C HIS A 104 6.15 -6.07 10.51
N ALA A 105 5.39 -6.64 9.58
CA ALA A 105 5.53 -7.96 8.97
C ALA A 105 4.75 -7.96 7.63
N PHE A 106 4.81 -9.04 6.86
CA PHE A 106 4.02 -9.19 5.62
C PHE A 106 2.66 -9.87 5.81
N HIS A 107 2.25 -10.08 7.07
CA HIS A 107 0.97 -10.67 7.45
C HIS A 107 0.54 -10.20 8.85
N ASP A 108 -0.71 -10.41 9.19
CA ASP A 108 -1.36 -10.00 10.44
C ASP A 108 -1.35 -11.07 11.55
N GLN A 109 -0.74 -12.23 11.31
CA GLN A 109 -0.82 -13.40 12.20
C GLN A 109 -0.15 -13.23 13.57
N ILE A 110 0.78 -12.27 13.74
CA ILE A 110 1.57 -12.14 14.96
C ILE A 110 1.29 -10.78 15.62
N ALA A 111 0.50 -10.81 16.70
CA ALA A 111 0.02 -9.61 17.40
C ALA A 111 1.14 -8.68 17.92
N LYS A 112 2.31 -9.21 18.30
CA LYS A 112 3.44 -8.37 18.77
C LYS A 112 3.98 -7.40 17.70
N TYR A 113 3.65 -7.60 16.43
CA TYR A 113 4.05 -6.71 15.34
C TYR A 113 2.98 -5.69 14.97
N LYS A 114 1.81 -5.72 15.63
CA LYS A 114 0.73 -4.77 15.41
C LYS A 114 1.09 -3.39 15.93
N ALA A 115 0.76 -2.37 15.14
CA ALA A 115 0.83 -0.96 15.52
C ALA A 115 -0.34 -0.19 14.91
N LEU A 116 -0.52 1.06 15.35
CA LEU A 116 -1.47 2.00 14.76
C LEU A 116 -0.70 3.13 14.10
N PHE A 117 -1.00 3.37 12.82
CA PHE A 117 -0.46 4.48 12.04
C PHE A 117 -1.51 5.59 11.95
N ASP A 118 -1.19 6.76 12.48
CA ASP A 118 -2.13 7.87 12.59
C ASP A 118 -2.18 8.68 11.29
N LEU A 119 -3.26 8.54 10.53
CA LEU A 119 -3.40 9.15 9.20
C LEU A 119 -3.49 10.68 9.25
N SER A 120 -3.82 11.26 10.41
CA SER A 120 -3.92 12.72 10.60
C SER A 120 -2.60 13.37 10.96
N ASN A 121 -1.69 12.63 11.59
CA ASN A 121 -0.45 13.17 12.15
C ASN A 121 0.78 12.90 11.26
N GLU A 122 0.65 12.02 10.26
CA GLU A 122 1.75 11.62 9.39
C GLU A 122 1.76 12.48 8.12
N GLN A 123 2.96 12.93 7.72
CA GLN A 123 3.15 13.73 6.51
C GLN A 123 3.08 12.86 5.26
N TYR A 124 2.54 13.42 4.18
CA TYR A 124 2.46 12.78 2.88
C TYR A 124 2.63 13.78 1.75
N ASN A 125 3.10 13.29 0.61
CA ASN A 125 3.33 14.09 -0.58
C ASN A 125 2.60 13.47 -1.77
N SER A 126 2.16 14.30 -2.72
CA SER A 126 1.66 13.80 -4.00
C SER A 126 2.82 13.16 -4.77
N VAL A 127 2.59 11.99 -5.34
CA VAL A 127 3.58 11.29 -6.17
C VAL A 127 2.98 10.99 -7.54
N SER A 128 3.83 10.97 -8.57
CA SER A 128 3.40 10.56 -9.90
C SER A 128 2.96 9.09 -9.86
N PRO A 129 1.88 8.74 -10.58
CA PRO A 129 1.62 7.36 -10.88
C PRO A 129 2.70 6.91 -11.86
N ASP A 130 3.66 6.11 -11.40
CA ASP A 130 4.61 5.45 -12.29
C ASP A 130 3.79 4.44 -13.11
N LEU A 131 3.19 4.86 -14.22
CA LEU A 131 2.32 4.04 -15.09
C LEU A 131 3.10 3.28 -16.15
#